data_AF-A0ABC8AIF3-F1
#
_entry.id   AF-A0ABC8AIF3-F1
#
_cell.length_a   1.000
_cell.length_b   1.000
_cell.length_c   1.000
_cell.angle_alpha   90.00
_cell.angle_beta   90.00
_cell.angle_gamma   90.00
#
_symmetry.space_group_name_H-M   'P 1'
#
loop_
_entity.id
_entity.type
_entity.pdbx_description
1 polymer ?
#
loop_
_entity_poly.entity_id
_entity_poly.type
_entity_poly.pdbx_seq_one_letter_code
_entity_poly.pdbx_strand_id
1 'polypeptide(L)'
;MKPIYFVGGSKGGVGKSAVSIGMINTLQERSEKILLIDSDTSNPDVWKMYRDEIKAELINLDEANGWIDLVNICHENSHAVVVVNTAARNNKGVAAYGETLNSTLGELERKLVTLWVINRQRDSLELLKEYMESLPGSGIHVVRNTYFGDERKFELYNTSKIRKALEDSGGKSINLPDLADRVSDDLYSKRLSIMAAMKELPIGNRAELTRWCNEVRKSLSEVLDA
;
A
#
# COMPACT_ATOMS: atom_id res chain seq x y z
N MET A 1 -7.64 15.75 9.59
CA MET A 1 -6.24 15.44 9.25
C MET A 1 -6.20 14.36 8.18
N LYS A 2 -5.46 14.53 7.08
CA LYS A 2 -5.40 13.54 5.99
C LYS A 2 -4.12 12.70 6.10
N PRO A 3 -4.21 11.36 6.25
CA PRO A 3 -3.04 10.51 6.48
C PRO A 3 -2.18 10.35 5.22
N ILE A 4 -0.98 9.82 5.44
CA ILE A 4 -0.11 9.23 4.42
C ILE A 4 -0.16 7.72 4.64
N TYR A 5 -0.69 6.98 3.66
CA TYR A 5 -0.63 5.53 3.64
C TYR A 5 0.57 5.06 2.83
N PHE A 6 1.49 4.37 3.48
CA PHE A 6 2.71 3.86 2.88
C PHE A 6 2.59 2.35 2.64
N VAL A 7 2.44 1.92 1.39
CA VAL A 7 2.26 0.51 1.04
C VAL A 7 3.61 -0.14 0.81
N GLY A 8 4.16 -0.71 1.89
CA GLY A 8 5.50 -1.30 1.93
C GLY A 8 5.52 -2.82 1.83
N GLY A 9 6.72 -3.39 1.91
CA GLY A 9 6.96 -4.84 1.83
C GLY A 9 8.38 -5.19 1.39
N SER A 10 9.12 -4.21 0.85
CA SER A 10 10.53 -4.28 0.41
C SER A 10 10.90 -5.43 -0.53
N LYS A 11 9.91 -6.17 -1.02
CA LYS A 11 10.05 -7.36 -1.85
C LYS A 11 9.20 -7.25 -3.11
N GLY A 12 9.73 -7.76 -4.22
CA GLY A 12 9.01 -7.86 -5.49
C GLY A 12 7.92 -8.93 -5.43
N GLY A 13 6.78 -8.65 -6.05
CA GLY A 13 5.72 -9.65 -6.24
C GLY A 13 4.89 -10.01 -5.00
N VAL A 14 5.03 -9.33 -3.85
CA VAL A 14 4.18 -9.61 -2.66
C VAL A 14 2.75 -9.07 -2.77
N GLY A 15 2.46 -8.19 -3.74
CA GLY A 15 1.13 -7.63 -3.97
C GLY A 15 0.94 -6.17 -3.52
N LYS A 16 2.01 -5.37 -3.41
CA LYS A 16 1.93 -3.94 -3.03
C LYS A 16 1.00 -3.15 -3.94
N SER A 17 1.15 -3.29 -5.26
CA SER A 17 0.29 -2.63 -6.24
C SER A 17 -1.18 -3.00 -6.07
N ALA A 18 -1.49 -4.28 -5.80
CA ALA A 18 -2.87 -4.72 -5.54
C ALA A 18 -3.47 -4.08 -4.27
N VAL A 19 -2.67 -3.92 -3.21
CA VAL A 19 -3.09 -3.16 -2.00
C VAL A 19 -3.34 -1.70 -2.36
N SER A 20 -2.44 -1.06 -3.11
CA SER A 20 -2.59 0.34 -3.55
C SER A 20 -3.84 0.55 -4.41
N ILE A 21 -4.10 -0.34 -5.38
CA ILE A 21 -5.32 -0.35 -6.21
C ILE A 21 -6.57 -0.45 -5.34
N GLY A 22 -6.57 -1.39 -4.39
CA GLY A 22 -7.66 -1.60 -3.45
C GLY A 22 -7.93 -0.41 -2.53
N MET A 23 -6.86 0.23 -2.04
CA MET A 23 -6.95 1.46 -1.24
C MET A 23 -7.51 2.62 -2.05
N ILE A 24 -7.01 2.85 -3.27
CA ILE A 24 -7.50 3.93 -4.14
C ILE A 24 -9.00 3.77 -4.38
N ASN A 25 -9.47 2.56 -4.74
CA ASN A 25 -10.90 2.30 -4.92
C ASN A 25 -11.69 2.59 -3.64
N THR A 26 -11.22 2.10 -2.50
CA THR A 26 -11.89 2.31 -1.20
C THR A 26 -11.98 3.80 -0.84
N LEU A 27 -10.93 4.56 -1.10
CA LEU A 27 -10.89 6.01 -0.84
C LEU A 27 -11.78 6.78 -1.83
N GLN A 28 -11.80 6.41 -3.12
CA GLN A 28 -12.68 7.02 -4.11
C GLN A 28 -14.17 6.81 -3.74
N GLU A 29 -14.54 5.62 -3.26
CA GLU A 29 -15.89 5.35 -2.78
C GLU A 29 -16.25 6.13 -1.51
N ARG A 30 -15.26 6.44 -0.67
CA ARG A 30 -15.39 7.40 0.45
C ARG A 30 -15.40 8.87 -0.01
N SER A 31 -15.37 9.12 -1.32
CA SER A 31 -15.29 10.47 -1.92
C SER A 31 -14.08 11.27 -1.44
N GLU A 32 -12.98 10.57 -1.12
CA GLU A 32 -11.75 11.20 -0.69
C GLU A 32 -10.97 11.80 -1.86
N LYS A 33 -10.33 12.94 -1.63
CA LYS A 33 -9.31 13.46 -2.56
C LYS A 33 -8.03 12.67 -2.33
N ILE A 34 -7.45 12.13 -3.41
CA ILE A 34 -6.31 11.23 -3.35
C ILE A 34 -5.12 11.86 -4.10
N LEU A 35 -3.95 11.78 -3.48
CA LEU A 35 -2.65 11.95 -4.13
C LEU A 35 -1.93 10.60 -4.14
N LEU A 36 -1.75 10.03 -5.32
CA LEU A 36 -0.95 8.82 -5.51
C LEU A 36 0.51 9.22 -5.71
N ILE A 37 1.41 8.61 -4.95
CA ILE A 37 2.85 8.63 -5.21
C ILE A 37 3.25 7.21 -5.58
N ASP A 38 3.70 6.99 -6.82
CA ASP A 38 4.25 5.70 -7.23
C ASP A 38 5.77 5.81 -7.24
N SER A 39 6.41 5.12 -6.29
CA SER A 39 7.85 5.15 -6.12
C SER A 39 8.59 4.12 -6.95
N ASP A 40 7.88 3.19 -7.61
CA ASP A 40 8.48 2.26 -8.57
C ASP A 40 8.63 2.96 -9.94
N THR A 41 9.55 3.92 -10.03
CA THR A 41 9.76 4.68 -11.27
C THR A 41 10.25 3.81 -12.44
N SER A 42 10.76 2.61 -12.15
CA SER A 42 11.16 1.63 -13.16
C SER A 42 9.95 0.91 -13.78
N ASN A 43 8.96 0.55 -12.97
CA ASN A 43 7.72 -0.03 -13.44
C ASN A 43 6.50 0.50 -12.68
N PRO A 44 6.05 1.74 -12.97
CA PRO A 44 5.02 2.40 -12.17
C PRO A 44 3.62 1.95 -12.62
N ASP A 45 3.22 0.75 -12.22
CA ASP A 45 2.00 0.08 -12.67
C ASP A 45 0.73 0.77 -12.14
N VAL A 46 0.71 1.19 -10.87
CA VAL A 46 -0.43 1.89 -10.29
C VAL A 46 -0.57 3.29 -10.89
N TRP A 47 0.52 4.03 -11.06
CA TRP A 47 0.49 5.32 -11.76
C TRP A 47 -0.04 5.18 -13.18
N LYS A 48 0.40 4.14 -13.91
CA LYS A 48 -0.06 3.88 -15.29
C LYS A 48 -1.57 3.67 -15.39
N MET A 49 -2.19 3.11 -14.35
CA MET A 49 -3.63 2.87 -14.25
C MET A 49 -4.44 4.12 -13.86
N TYR A 50 -3.86 5.02 -13.05
CA TYR A 50 -4.64 6.03 -12.33
C TYR A 50 -4.29 7.49 -12.66
N ARG A 51 -3.18 7.77 -13.34
CA ARG A 51 -2.71 9.15 -13.61
C ARG A 51 -3.73 10.06 -14.32
N ASP A 52 -4.64 9.47 -15.09
CA ASP A 52 -5.65 10.18 -15.87
C ASP A 52 -6.98 10.34 -15.09
N GLU A 53 -7.05 9.78 -13.87
CA GLU A 53 -8.26 9.77 -13.02
C GLU A 53 -8.08 10.47 -11.66
N ILE A 54 -6.87 10.44 -11.10
CA ILE A 54 -6.51 11.10 -9.83
C ILE A 54 -5.17 11.81 -9.98
N LYS A 55 -4.83 12.72 -9.04
CA LYS A 55 -3.49 13.31 -9.00
C LYS A 55 -2.49 12.21 -8.66
N ALA A 56 -1.51 12.00 -9.53
CA ALA A 56 -0.52 10.94 -9.39
C ALA A 56 0.87 11.41 -9.83
N GLU A 57 1.88 11.16 -8.99
CA GLU A 57 3.28 11.51 -9.27
C GLU A 57 4.19 10.29 -9.22
N LEU A 58 5.31 10.39 -9.93
CA LEU A 58 6.42 9.45 -9.86
C LEU A 58 7.54 10.06 -9.01
N ILE A 59 7.87 9.45 -7.88
CA ILE A 59 8.92 9.96 -6.98
C ILE A 59 9.87 8.83 -6.60
N ASN A 60 11.14 8.95 -6.96
CA ASN A 60 12.15 7.94 -6.61
C ASN A 60 12.58 8.05 -5.14
N LEU A 61 12.09 7.15 -4.29
CA LEU A 61 12.43 7.12 -2.86
C LEU A 61 13.73 6.38 -2.53
N ASP A 62 14.53 5.99 -3.53
CA ASP A 62 15.90 5.50 -3.31
C ASP A 62 16.92 6.64 -3.12
N GLU A 63 16.53 7.88 -3.43
CA GLU A 63 17.39 9.07 -3.40
C GLU A 63 16.88 10.11 -2.40
N ALA A 64 17.79 10.85 -1.75
CA ALA A 64 17.43 11.88 -0.77
C ALA A 64 16.48 12.95 -1.33
N ASN A 65 16.69 13.37 -2.58
CA ASN A 65 15.84 14.36 -3.24
C ASN A 65 14.39 13.88 -3.35
N GLY A 66 14.15 12.59 -3.60
CA GLY A 66 12.79 12.06 -3.67
C GLY A 66 12.04 12.14 -2.33
N TRP A 67 12.75 12.03 -1.20
CA TRP A 67 12.13 12.23 0.12
C TRP A 67 11.79 13.69 0.38
N ILE A 68 12.63 14.62 -0.07
CA ILE A 68 12.34 16.07 0.00
C ILE A 68 11.13 16.40 -0.87
N ASP A 69 11.09 15.88 -2.10
CA ASP A 69 9.96 16.06 -3.03
C ASP A 69 8.66 15.48 -2.46
N LEU A 70 8.74 14.31 -1.80
CA LEU A 70 7.60 13.70 -1.11
C LEU A 70 7.04 14.61 0.00
N VAL A 71 7.91 15.21 0.82
CA VAL A 71 7.49 16.14 1.88
C VAL A 71 6.83 17.38 1.29
N ASN A 72 7.45 18.00 0.29
CA ASN A 72 6.93 19.20 -0.37
C ASN A 72 5.56 18.95 -0.99
N ILE A 73 5.40 17.85 -1.73
CA ILE A 73 4.12 17.56 -2.35
C ILE A 73 3.04 17.17 -1.32
N CYS A 74 3.43 16.52 -0.22
CA CYS A 74 2.52 16.25 0.89
C CYS A 74 2.03 17.54 1.55
N HIS A 75 2.89 18.56 1.64
CA HIS A 75 2.54 19.88 2.16
C HIS A 75 1.58 20.63 1.21
N GLU A 76 1.92 20.71 -0.07
CA GLU A 76 1.09 21.36 -1.11
C GLU A 76 -0.30 20.72 -1.26
N ASN A 77 -0.43 19.44 -0.89
CA ASN A 77 -1.66 18.66 -1.02
C ASN A 77 -2.18 18.19 0.35
N SER A 78 -2.11 19.04 1.36
CA SER A 78 -2.55 18.77 2.75
C SER A 78 -4.01 18.32 2.89
N HIS A 79 -4.84 18.64 1.90
CA HIS A 79 -6.26 18.28 1.86
C HIS A 79 -6.55 16.91 1.24
N ALA A 80 -5.54 16.21 0.71
CA ALA A 80 -5.67 14.90 0.07
C ALA A 80 -5.08 13.78 0.94
N VAL A 81 -5.73 12.61 0.94
CA VAL A 81 -5.12 11.37 1.43
C VAL A 81 -3.99 10.99 0.49
N VAL A 82 -2.79 10.73 1.03
CA VAL A 82 -1.65 10.29 0.22
C VAL A 82 -1.57 8.78 0.25
N VAL A 83 -1.43 8.16 -0.91
CA VAL A 83 -1.14 6.72 -1.07
C VAL A 83 0.22 6.59 -1.73
N VAL A 84 1.19 6.05 -1.01
CA VAL A 84 2.53 5.77 -1.53
C VAL A 84 2.63 4.29 -1.89
N ASN A 85 2.66 3.98 -3.19
CA ASN A 85 2.99 2.66 -3.70
C ASN A 85 4.50 2.54 -3.82
N THR A 86 5.14 1.65 -3.05
CA THR A 86 6.60 1.61 -3.03
C THR A 86 7.19 0.65 -4.05
N ALA A 87 8.38 0.95 -4.55
CA ALA A 87 9.21 0.01 -5.29
C ALA A 87 9.53 -1.24 -4.46
N ALA A 88 9.96 -2.30 -5.15
CA ALA A 88 10.71 -3.36 -4.47
C ALA A 88 12.05 -2.81 -3.96
N ARG A 89 12.59 -3.36 -2.86
CA ARG A 89 13.88 -2.96 -2.27
C ARG A 89 13.98 -1.50 -1.81
N ASN A 90 12.87 -0.89 -1.40
CA ASN A 90 12.85 0.46 -0.81
C ASN A 90 13.42 0.51 0.63
N ASN A 91 13.87 -0.61 1.20
CA ASN A 91 14.43 -0.66 2.56
C ASN A 91 15.68 0.22 2.71
N LYS A 92 16.53 0.31 1.68
CA LYS A 92 17.72 1.18 1.72
C LYS A 92 17.35 2.67 1.77
N GLY A 93 16.42 3.10 0.92
CA GLY A 93 15.94 4.47 0.91
C GLY A 93 15.25 4.85 2.21
N VAL A 94 14.40 3.96 2.74
CA VAL A 94 13.75 4.14 4.05
C VAL A 94 14.79 4.25 5.18
N ALA A 95 15.76 3.34 5.24
CA ALA A 95 16.76 3.37 6.30
C ALA A 95 17.67 4.61 6.23
N ALA A 96 17.99 5.08 5.03
CA ALA A 96 18.87 6.24 4.83
C ALA A 96 18.14 7.58 5.03
N TYR A 97 16.88 7.68 4.60
CA TYR A 97 16.21 8.97 4.42
C TYR A 97 14.79 9.03 5.00
N GLY A 98 14.25 7.91 5.51
CA GLY A 98 12.90 7.84 6.08
C GLY A 98 12.67 8.81 7.23
N GLU A 99 13.72 9.13 7.98
CA GLU A 99 13.68 10.11 9.06
C GLU A 99 13.32 11.54 8.57
N THR A 100 13.60 11.84 7.30
CA THR A 100 13.19 13.12 6.67
C THR A 100 11.67 13.26 6.67
N LEU A 101 10.94 12.20 6.30
CA LEU A 101 9.49 12.20 6.38
C LEU A 101 9.05 12.16 7.85
N ASN A 102 9.62 11.25 8.64
CA ASN A 102 9.20 11.03 10.03
C ASN A 102 9.28 12.31 10.89
N SER A 103 10.39 13.04 10.79
CA SER A 103 10.61 14.30 11.52
C SER A 103 9.70 15.44 11.07
N THR A 104 9.18 15.41 9.83
CA THR A 104 8.30 16.45 9.28
C THR A 104 6.81 16.15 9.46
N LEU A 105 6.42 14.94 9.88
CA LEU A 105 5.01 14.56 10.07
C LEU A 105 4.24 15.51 11.01
N GLY A 106 4.91 16.01 12.05
CA GLY A 106 4.33 16.97 12.99
C GLY A 106 4.00 18.32 12.32
N GLU A 107 4.94 18.86 11.54
CA GLU A 107 4.76 20.11 10.79
C GLU A 107 3.76 19.97 9.64
N LEU A 108 3.73 18.80 9.00
CA LEU A 108 2.73 18.49 7.98
C LEU A 108 1.32 18.35 8.57
N GLU A 109 1.21 18.18 9.89
CA GLU A 109 0.00 17.73 10.58
C GLU A 109 -0.55 16.47 9.90
N ARG A 110 0.25 15.42 9.78
CA ARG A 110 -0.16 14.15 9.13
C ARG A 110 0.28 12.95 9.94
N LYS A 111 -0.55 11.91 9.92
CA LYS A 111 -0.18 10.58 10.41
C LYS A 111 0.41 9.77 9.26
N LEU A 112 1.52 9.07 9.54
CA LEU A 112 2.05 8.02 8.68
C LEU A 112 1.50 6.66 9.13
N VAL A 113 0.83 5.97 8.22
CA VAL A 113 0.30 4.62 8.42
C VAL A 113 0.89 3.71 7.36
N THR A 114 1.60 2.67 7.78
CA THR A 114 2.23 1.71 6.89
C THR A 114 1.38 0.46 6.76
N LEU A 115 1.08 0.08 5.51
CA LEU A 115 0.52 -1.23 5.17
C LEU A 115 1.65 -2.10 4.63
N TRP A 116 2.17 -2.98 5.49
CA TRP A 116 3.28 -3.87 5.15
C TRP A 116 2.77 -5.18 4.55
N VAL A 117 2.96 -5.33 3.24
CA VAL A 117 2.44 -6.48 2.49
C VAL A 117 3.40 -7.66 2.57
N ILE A 118 2.87 -8.81 2.99
CA ILE A 118 3.66 -10.05 3.14
C ILE A 118 3.11 -11.18 2.28
N ASN A 119 4.03 -12.04 1.85
CA ASN A 119 3.71 -13.41 1.45
C ASN A 119 4.04 -14.40 2.59
N ARG A 120 4.06 -15.69 2.30
CA ARG A 120 4.30 -16.76 3.29
C ARG A 120 5.78 -17.00 3.63
N GLN A 121 6.71 -16.29 3.01
CA GLN A 121 8.14 -16.58 3.08
C GLN A 121 8.83 -15.80 4.22
N ARG A 122 9.91 -16.37 4.73
CA ARG A 122 10.66 -15.83 5.89
C ARG A 122 11.23 -14.43 5.64
N ASP A 123 11.69 -14.16 4.43
CA ASP A 123 12.25 -12.87 4.06
C ASP A 123 11.25 -11.72 4.22
N SER A 124 9.94 -11.93 4.01
CA SER A 124 8.92 -10.92 4.29
C SER A 124 8.89 -10.48 5.77
N LEU A 125 9.25 -11.39 6.69
CA LEU A 125 9.33 -11.12 8.13
C LEU A 125 10.65 -10.44 8.52
N GLU A 126 11.76 -10.86 7.93
CA GLU A 126 13.06 -10.24 8.15
C GLU A 126 13.03 -8.77 7.71
N LEU A 127 12.47 -8.50 6.53
CA LEU A 127 12.30 -7.14 6.02
C LEU A 127 11.32 -6.30 6.86
N LEU A 128 10.25 -6.90 7.39
CA LEU A 128 9.34 -6.21 8.31
C LEU A 128 10.09 -5.76 9.58
N LYS A 129 10.91 -6.65 10.15
CA LYS A 129 11.68 -6.35 11.35
C LYS A 129 12.65 -5.17 11.09
N GLU A 130 13.41 -5.21 9.99
CA GLU A 130 14.30 -4.12 9.59
C GLU A 130 13.54 -2.79 9.42
N TYR A 131 12.34 -2.84 8.84
CA TYR A 131 11.50 -1.66 8.65
C TYR A 131 11.01 -1.08 9.98
N MET A 132 10.54 -1.92 10.91
CA MET A 132 10.12 -1.49 12.25
C MET A 132 11.25 -0.80 13.03
N GLU A 133 12.49 -1.24 12.83
CA GLU A 133 13.68 -0.63 13.44
C GLU A 133 14.06 0.70 12.77
N SER A 134 13.78 0.85 11.46
CA SER A 134 14.14 2.04 10.67
C SER A 134 13.15 3.20 10.81
N LEU A 135 11.87 2.92 11.08
CA LEU A 135 10.82 3.93 11.25
C LEU A 135 10.03 3.70 12.55
N PRO A 136 10.67 3.92 13.72
CA PRO A 136 10.02 3.74 15.00
C PRO A 136 8.86 4.73 15.18
N GLY A 137 7.76 4.26 15.78
CA GLY A 137 6.57 5.08 16.06
C GLY A 137 5.60 5.26 14.89
N SER A 138 5.92 4.74 13.69
CA SER A 138 4.94 4.65 12.60
C SER A 138 3.85 3.63 12.93
N GLY A 139 2.60 3.93 12.55
CA GLY A 139 1.50 2.98 12.71
C GLY A 139 1.62 1.89 11.65
N ILE A 140 2.11 0.70 12.01
CA ILE A 140 2.34 -0.39 11.05
C ILE A 140 1.25 -1.45 11.18
N HIS A 141 0.60 -1.75 10.06
CA HIS A 141 -0.31 -2.89 9.91
C HIS A 141 0.27 -3.86 8.88
N VAL A 142 0.06 -5.15 9.10
CA VAL A 142 0.47 -6.19 8.17
C VAL A 142 -0.70 -6.58 7.28
N VAL A 143 -0.44 -6.69 5.98
CA VAL A 143 -1.39 -7.17 4.98
C VAL A 143 -0.93 -8.52 4.44
N ARG A 144 -1.63 -9.59 4.79
CA ARG A 144 -1.41 -10.93 4.25
C ARG A 144 -2.07 -11.03 2.89
N ASN A 145 -1.30 -11.23 1.83
CA ASN A 145 -1.86 -11.40 0.50
C ASN A 145 -2.35 -12.84 0.28
N THR A 146 -3.67 -13.07 0.33
CA THR A 146 -4.23 -14.43 0.31
C THR A 146 -4.13 -15.14 -1.04
N TYR A 147 -3.65 -14.46 -2.09
CA TYR A 147 -3.15 -15.11 -3.30
C TYR A 147 -2.14 -16.23 -2.99
N PHE A 148 -1.29 -16.03 -1.97
CA PHE A 148 -0.30 -17.04 -1.56
C PHE A 148 -0.88 -18.19 -0.71
N GLY A 149 -2.17 -18.12 -0.39
CA GLY A 149 -2.88 -19.09 0.42
C GLY A 149 -3.78 -18.45 1.47
N ASP A 150 -4.66 -19.27 2.06
CA ASP A 150 -5.50 -18.82 3.17
C ASP A 150 -4.68 -18.30 4.37
N GLU A 151 -5.35 -17.59 5.27
CA GLU A 151 -4.73 -16.98 6.45
C GLU A 151 -3.89 -17.96 7.28
N ARG A 152 -4.30 -19.23 7.38
CA ARG A 152 -3.60 -20.24 8.19
C ARG A 152 -2.24 -20.57 7.60
N LYS A 153 -2.11 -20.53 6.27
CA LYS A 153 -0.85 -20.80 5.56
C LYS A 153 0.26 -19.77 5.81
N PHE A 154 -0.04 -18.64 6.45
CA PHE A 154 0.93 -17.67 6.94
C PHE A 154 1.53 -18.08 8.30
N GLU A 155 1.78 -19.37 8.52
CA GLU A 155 2.23 -19.93 9.81
C GLU A 155 3.46 -19.23 10.38
N LEU A 156 4.45 -18.94 9.53
CA LEU A 156 5.66 -18.23 9.93
C LEU A 156 5.35 -16.87 10.54
N TYR A 157 4.37 -16.13 9.99
CA TYR A 157 3.93 -14.86 10.55
C TYR A 157 3.03 -15.04 11.76
N ASN A 158 2.01 -15.89 11.62
CA ASN A 158 0.99 -16.09 12.64
C ASN A 158 1.56 -16.54 13.99
N THR A 159 2.68 -17.27 13.98
CA THR A 159 3.36 -17.78 15.19
C THR A 159 4.61 -16.95 15.57
N SER A 160 4.92 -15.88 14.82
CA SER A 160 6.13 -15.09 15.05
C SER A 160 6.04 -14.18 16.27
N LYS A 161 7.19 -13.93 16.89
CA LYS A 161 7.35 -12.84 17.87
C LYS A 161 7.16 -11.45 17.23
N ILE A 162 7.41 -11.33 15.92
CA ILE A 162 7.25 -10.08 15.16
C ILE A 162 5.77 -9.68 15.13
N ARG A 163 4.86 -10.62 14.85
CA ARG A 163 3.41 -10.37 14.94
C ARG A 163 3.01 -9.88 16.32
N LYS A 164 3.48 -10.56 17.37
CA LYS A 164 3.18 -10.15 18.75
C LYS A 164 3.67 -8.73 19.03
N ALA A 165 4.92 -8.41 18.69
CA ALA A 165 5.48 -7.07 18.89
C ALA A 165 4.71 -5.98 18.12
N LEU A 166 4.25 -6.31 16.90
CA LEU A 166 3.41 -5.43 16.09
C LEU A 166 2.04 -5.19 16.73
N GLU A 167 1.37 -6.25 17.22
CA GLU A 167 0.05 -6.12 17.87
C GLU A 167 0.17 -5.40 19.23
N ASP A 168 1.23 -5.65 20.00
CA ASP A 168 1.53 -4.97 21.26
C ASP A 168 1.74 -3.45 21.06
N SER A 169 2.18 -3.01 19.87
CA SER A 169 2.30 -1.59 19.50
C SER A 169 1.05 -1.00 18.83
N GLY A 170 -0.08 -1.74 18.81
CA GLY A 170 -1.36 -1.31 18.23
C GLY A 170 -1.52 -1.59 16.74
N GLY A 171 -0.53 -2.24 16.12
CA GLY A 171 -0.62 -2.72 14.75
C GLY A 171 -1.66 -3.82 14.59
N LYS A 172 -2.15 -4.02 13.36
CA LYS A 172 -3.18 -5.00 13.03
C LYS A 172 -2.72 -5.90 11.89
N SER A 173 -3.28 -7.10 11.85
CA SER A 173 -3.09 -8.06 10.76
C SER A 173 -4.37 -8.16 9.95
N ILE A 174 -4.36 -7.70 8.70
CA ILE A 174 -5.49 -7.80 7.79
C ILE A 174 -5.14 -8.69 6.58
N ASN A 175 -6.15 -9.02 5.79
CA ASN A 175 -6.00 -9.86 4.60
C ASN A 175 -6.31 -9.02 3.34
N LEU A 176 -5.48 -9.16 2.31
CA LEU A 176 -5.84 -8.78 0.96
C LEU A 176 -6.45 -10.03 0.30
N PRO A 177 -7.76 -10.03 -0.04
CA PRO A 177 -8.40 -11.17 -0.67
C PRO A 177 -7.79 -11.48 -2.04
N ASP A 178 -7.87 -12.75 -2.42
CA ASP A 178 -7.43 -13.19 -3.74
C ASP A 178 -8.37 -12.66 -4.82
N LEU A 179 -7.79 -12.26 -5.96
CA LEU A 179 -8.51 -11.81 -7.15
C LEU A 179 -8.24 -12.84 -8.24
N ALA A 180 -9.30 -13.33 -8.90
CA ALA A 180 -9.12 -14.31 -9.96
C ALA A 180 -8.12 -13.84 -11.03
N ASP A 181 -7.16 -14.71 -11.39
CA ASP A 181 -6.04 -14.40 -12.29
C ASP A 181 -6.48 -13.70 -13.58
N ARG A 182 -7.59 -14.17 -14.18
CA ARG A 182 -8.15 -13.57 -15.41
C ARG A 182 -8.50 -12.09 -15.23
N VAL A 183 -9.03 -11.71 -14.07
CA VAL A 183 -9.40 -10.32 -13.78
C VAL A 183 -8.17 -9.49 -13.47
N SER A 184 -7.22 -10.01 -12.68
CA SER A 184 -5.96 -9.30 -12.45
C SER A 184 -5.17 -9.09 -13.75
N ASP A 185 -5.09 -10.10 -14.62
CA ASP A 185 -4.41 -10.01 -15.91
C ASP A 185 -5.04 -8.93 -16.78
N ASP A 186 -6.37 -8.84 -16.82
CA ASP A 186 -7.09 -7.77 -17.51
C ASP A 186 -6.70 -6.39 -16.96
N LEU A 187 -6.68 -6.21 -15.62
CA LEU A 187 -6.31 -4.93 -15.00
C LEU A 187 -4.87 -4.52 -15.38
N TYR A 188 -3.90 -5.41 -15.19
CA TYR A 188 -2.48 -5.08 -15.41
C TYR A 188 -2.12 -4.96 -16.89
N SER A 189 -2.56 -5.89 -17.74
CA SER A 189 -2.19 -5.89 -19.17
C SER A 189 -2.78 -4.70 -19.92
N LYS A 190 -4.01 -4.30 -19.57
CA LYS A 190 -4.72 -3.16 -20.19
C LYS A 190 -4.53 -1.86 -19.42
N ARG A 191 -3.87 -1.90 -18.25
CA ARG A 191 -3.64 -0.75 -17.35
C ARG A 191 -4.95 -0.07 -16.95
N LEU A 192 -5.94 -0.87 -16.58
CA LEU A 192 -7.25 -0.36 -16.18
C LEU A 192 -7.27 -0.01 -14.71
N SER A 193 -7.76 1.18 -14.39
CA SER A 193 -8.30 1.47 -13.05
C SER A 193 -9.51 0.56 -12.76
N ILE A 194 -9.94 0.50 -11.50
CA ILE A 194 -11.20 -0.19 -11.16
C ILE A 194 -12.38 0.45 -11.88
N MET A 195 -12.43 1.77 -11.99
CA MET A 195 -13.51 2.47 -12.70
C MET A 195 -13.56 2.09 -14.18
N ALA A 196 -12.42 2.08 -14.88
CA ALA A 196 -12.33 1.70 -16.29
C ALA A 196 -12.69 0.23 -16.49
N ALA A 197 -12.17 -0.65 -15.63
CA ALA A 197 -12.49 -2.07 -15.67
C ALA A 197 -13.98 -2.37 -15.48
N MET A 198 -14.66 -1.62 -14.60
CA MET A 198 -16.10 -1.74 -14.39
C MET A 198 -16.94 -1.28 -15.59
N LYS A 199 -16.37 -0.52 -16.53
CA LYS A 199 -17.04 -0.13 -17.78
C LYS A 199 -16.72 -1.11 -18.93
N GLU A 200 -15.49 -1.58 -19.00
CA GLU A 200 -14.97 -2.30 -20.17
C GLU A 200 -15.06 -3.82 -20.08
N LEU A 201 -14.88 -4.39 -18.87
CA LEU A 201 -14.75 -5.84 -18.74
C LEU A 201 -16.10 -6.55 -18.86
N PRO A 202 -16.12 -7.84 -19.28
CA PRO A 202 -17.34 -8.65 -19.31
C PRO A 202 -18.03 -8.76 -17.95
N ILE A 203 -19.35 -9.00 -17.95
CA ILE A 203 -20.15 -9.01 -16.72
C ILE A 203 -19.62 -9.96 -15.62
N GLY A 204 -19.09 -11.13 -15.98
CA GLY A 204 -18.49 -12.07 -15.03
C GLY A 204 -17.24 -11.51 -14.36
N ASN A 205 -16.35 -10.88 -15.12
CA ASN A 205 -15.13 -10.24 -14.60
C ASN A 205 -15.49 -9.07 -13.68
N ARG A 206 -16.51 -8.27 -14.04
CA ARG A 206 -17.01 -7.19 -13.20
C ARG A 206 -17.63 -7.69 -11.90
N ALA A 207 -18.35 -8.81 -11.93
CA ALA A 207 -18.93 -9.41 -10.72
C ALA A 207 -17.83 -9.87 -9.76
N GLU A 208 -16.79 -10.53 -10.28
CA GLU A 208 -15.61 -10.93 -9.49
C GLU A 208 -14.83 -9.72 -8.96
N LEU A 209 -14.62 -8.69 -9.80
CA LEU A 209 -13.97 -7.46 -9.37
C LEU A 209 -14.75 -6.73 -8.27
N THR A 210 -16.10 -6.72 -8.37
CA THR A 210 -16.99 -6.15 -7.36
C THR A 210 -16.88 -6.91 -6.04
N ARG A 211 -16.88 -8.25 -6.08
CA ARG A 211 -16.66 -9.10 -4.89
C ARG A 211 -15.33 -8.76 -4.23
N TRP A 212 -14.25 -8.74 -5.01
CA TRP A 212 -12.91 -8.41 -4.52
C TRP A 212 -12.87 -7.01 -3.88
N CYS A 213 -13.37 -5.97 -4.56
CA CYS A 213 -13.41 -4.61 -4.02
C CYS A 213 -14.18 -4.52 -2.70
N ASN A 214 -15.30 -5.25 -2.57
CA ASN A 214 -16.09 -5.30 -1.34
C ASN A 214 -15.33 -5.95 -0.17
N GLU A 215 -14.62 -7.05 -0.43
CA GLU A 215 -13.80 -7.72 0.59
C GLU A 215 -12.58 -6.88 0.98
N VAL A 216 -11.90 -6.29 0.02
CA VAL A 216 -10.79 -5.35 0.26
C VAL A 216 -11.24 -4.19 1.13
N ARG A 217 -12.38 -3.56 0.80
CA ARG A 217 -12.95 -2.46 1.59
C ARG A 217 -13.22 -2.88 3.03
N LYS A 218 -13.79 -4.07 3.23
CA LYS A 218 -14.07 -4.62 4.55
C LYS A 218 -12.76 -4.77 5.35
N SER A 219 -11.74 -5.39 4.77
CA SER A 219 -10.45 -5.57 5.45
C SER A 219 -9.72 -4.24 5.71
N LEU A 220 -9.73 -3.30 4.76
CA LEU A 220 -9.11 -1.99 4.94
C LEU A 220 -9.82 -1.12 5.98
N SER A 221 -11.13 -1.26 6.18
CA SER A 221 -11.86 -0.50 7.20
C SER A 221 -11.30 -0.68 8.62
N GLU A 222 -10.63 -1.80 8.89
CA GLU A 222 -10.00 -2.05 10.18
C GLU A 222 -8.78 -1.17 10.46
N VAL A 223 -8.14 -0.61 9.41
CA VAL A 223 -6.87 0.12 9.50
C VAL A 223 -6.95 1.54 8.95
N LEU A 224 -7.90 1.84 8.07
CA LEU A 224 -8.10 3.20 7.56
C LEU A 224 -8.72 4.13 8.63
N ASP A 225 -9.49 3.56 9.56
CA ASP A 225 -10.22 4.29 10.61
C ASP A 225 -9.51 4.23 11.99
N ALA A 226 -8.26 3.73 12.02
CA ALA A 226 -7.48 3.50 13.25
C ALA A 226 -6.65 4.73 13.71
#